data_AF-A0A4V2TT23-F1
#
_entry.id   AF-A0A4V2TT23-F1
#
_cell.length_a   1.000
_cell.length_b   1.000
_cell.length_c   1.000
_cell.angle_alpha   90.00
_cell.angle_beta   90.00
_cell.angle_gamma   90.00
#
_symmetry.space_group_name_H-M   'P 1'
#
loop_
_entity.id
_entity.type
_entity.pdbx_description
1 polymer ?
#
loop_
_entity_poly.entity_id
_entity_poly.type
_entity_poly.pdbx_seq_one_letter_code
_entity_poly.pdbx_strand_id
1 'polypeptide(L)'
;MYLVSDKEDAEDLVQDVFINAFESYTNFKGNSSPLTWLMRILKNKVADFYRKKYRHNDQISLDYFFDESGSWKSDDILYEWNEEQNLLDDKEFHVALEECLEGLPLKWKIPVKLYYLEEKKAAIVCQETGITTTNLWKILQRSRLQLRACLENNWFNTQN
;
A
#
# COMPACT_ATOMS: atom_id res chain seq x y z
N MET A 1 -7.70 -8.80 7.13
CA MET A 1 -6.67 -8.10 6.34
C MET A 1 -6.38 -8.93 5.10
N TYR A 2 -6.89 -8.50 3.96
CA TYR A 2 -6.68 -9.20 2.69
C TYR A 2 -5.46 -8.60 1.99
N LEU A 3 -4.47 -9.44 1.72
CA LEU A 3 -3.28 -9.07 0.95
C LEU A 3 -3.60 -8.93 -0.54
N VAL A 4 -4.77 -9.44 -0.95
CA VAL A 4 -5.23 -9.51 -2.33
C VAL A 4 -6.74 -9.27 -2.37
N SER A 5 -7.19 -8.50 -3.34
CA SER A 5 -8.57 -7.99 -3.40
C SER A 5 -9.58 -9.03 -3.93
N ASP A 6 -9.12 -10.07 -4.61
CA ASP A 6 -9.96 -11.15 -5.15
C ASP A 6 -9.63 -12.50 -4.50
N LYS A 7 -10.65 -13.35 -4.35
CA LYS A 7 -10.56 -14.66 -3.72
C LYS A 7 -9.76 -15.65 -4.56
N GLU A 8 -9.93 -15.66 -5.88
CA GLU A 8 -9.20 -16.56 -6.79
C GLU A 8 -7.71 -16.24 -6.75
N ASP A 9 -7.36 -14.95 -6.84
CA ASP A 9 -5.97 -14.49 -6.73
C ASP A 9 -5.35 -14.90 -5.36
N ALA A 10 -6.15 -14.88 -4.29
CA ALA A 10 -5.70 -15.30 -2.96
C ALA A 10 -5.46 -16.81 -2.87
N GLU A 11 -6.30 -17.62 -3.47
CA GLU A 11 -6.14 -19.09 -3.54
C GLU A 11 -4.88 -19.46 -4.32
N ASP A 12 -4.68 -18.85 -5.48
CA ASP A 12 -3.48 -19.03 -6.32
C ASP A 12 -2.21 -18.65 -5.56
N LEU A 13 -2.22 -17.50 -4.88
CA LEU A 13 -1.08 -17.03 -4.10
C LEU A 13 -0.73 -17.97 -2.94
N VAL A 14 -1.73 -18.50 -2.24
CA VAL A 14 -1.51 -19.47 -1.17
C VAL A 14 -0.86 -20.74 -1.72
N GLN A 15 -1.34 -21.25 -2.86
CA GLN A 15 -0.77 -22.42 -3.50
C GLN A 15 0.70 -22.20 -3.88
N ASP A 16 0.99 -21.05 -4.49
CA ASP A 16 2.34 -20.64 -4.88
C ASP A 16 3.31 -20.55 -3.68
N VAL A 17 2.80 -20.07 -2.54
CA VAL A 17 3.56 -19.97 -1.29
C VAL A 17 3.90 -21.33 -0.74
N PHE A 18 2.95 -22.26 -0.69
CA PHE A 18 3.21 -23.61 -0.18
C PHE A 18 4.17 -24.39 -1.07
N ILE A 19 4.08 -24.24 -2.40
CA ILE A 19 5.04 -24.84 -3.35
C ILE A 19 6.45 -24.28 -3.09
N ASN A 20 6.59 -22.96 -2.99
CA ASN A 20 7.89 -22.32 -2.76
C ASN A 20 8.46 -22.67 -1.37
N ALA A 21 7.59 -22.77 -0.36
CA ALA A 21 7.99 -23.20 0.97
C ALA A 21 8.51 -24.64 0.95
N PHE A 22 7.86 -25.55 0.22
CA PHE A 22 8.32 -26.92 0.09
C PHE A 22 9.68 -27.01 -0.61
N GLU A 23 9.87 -26.30 -1.72
CA GLU A 23 11.14 -26.27 -2.47
C GLU A 23 12.29 -25.65 -1.66
N SER A 24 12.00 -24.63 -0.86
CA SER A 24 13.00 -23.90 -0.07
C SER A 24 13.15 -24.40 1.36
N TYR A 25 12.42 -25.45 1.76
CA TYR A 25 12.43 -25.98 3.13
C TYR A 25 13.83 -26.38 3.59
N THR A 26 14.64 -26.95 2.72
CA THR A 26 16.04 -27.34 3.02
C THR A 26 16.93 -26.14 3.36
N ASN A 27 16.57 -24.93 2.93
CA ASN A 27 17.28 -23.68 3.23
C ASN A 27 16.78 -23.00 4.52
N PHE A 28 15.73 -23.53 5.15
CA PHE A 28 15.20 -22.98 6.39
C PHE A 28 16.16 -23.25 7.56
N LYS A 29 16.88 -22.22 7.99
CA LYS A 29 17.91 -22.31 9.03
C LYS A 29 17.38 -22.39 10.47
N GLY A 30 16.06 -22.42 10.69
CA GLY A 30 15.46 -22.48 12.02
C GLY A 30 15.63 -21.22 12.89
N ASN A 31 16.15 -20.12 12.33
CA ASN A 31 16.38 -18.87 13.06
C ASN A 31 15.11 -18.05 13.34
N SER A 32 13.95 -18.51 12.87
CA SER A 32 12.63 -17.88 13.09
C SER A 32 11.58 -18.97 13.23
N SER A 33 10.36 -18.63 13.66
CA SER A 33 9.26 -19.60 13.60
C SER A 33 8.95 -19.99 12.14
N PRO A 34 8.48 -21.21 11.87
CA PRO A 34 8.02 -21.62 10.53
C PRO A 34 6.94 -20.69 9.99
N LEU A 35 6.03 -20.20 10.84
CA LEU A 35 4.99 -19.25 10.46
C LEU A 35 5.58 -17.92 9.99
N THR A 36 6.54 -17.36 10.73
CA THR A 36 7.23 -16.11 10.34
C THR A 36 7.95 -16.27 9.00
N TRP A 37 8.58 -17.42 8.78
CA TRP A 37 9.26 -17.73 7.53
C TRP A 37 8.29 -17.87 6.36
N LEU A 38 7.18 -18.59 6.54
CA LEU A 38 6.12 -18.73 5.55
C LEU A 38 5.50 -17.37 5.20
N MET A 39 5.29 -16.52 6.20
CA MET A 39 4.75 -15.18 6.01
C MET A 39 5.68 -14.28 5.19
N ARG A 40 7.00 -14.48 5.29
CA ARG A 40 7.98 -13.80 4.43
C ARG A 40 7.89 -14.27 2.99
N ILE A 41 7.71 -15.57 2.75
CA ILE A 41 7.49 -16.11 1.39
C ILE A 41 6.20 -15.53 0.80
N LEU A 42 5.11 -15.50 1.58
CA LEU A 42 3.84 -14.89 1.18
C LEU A 42 3.98 -13.43 0.80
N LYS A 43 4.63 -12.61 1.62
CA LYS A 43 4.84 -11.18 1.32
C LYS A 43 5.62 -10.98 0.02
N ASN A 44 6.65 -11.77 -0.22
CA ASN A 44 7.41 -11.72 -1.48
C ASN A 44 6.55 -12.13 -2.68
N LYS A 45 5.75 -13.20 -2.55
CA LYS A 45 4.86 -13.68 -3.60
C LYS A 45 3.76 -12.69 -3.95
N VAL A 46 3.15 -12.06 -2.94
CA VAL A 46 2.18 -10.97 -3.14
C VAL A 46 2.83 -9.81 -3.89
N ALA A 47 4.05 -9.40 -3.51
CA ALA A 47 4.77 -8.36 -4.21
C ALA A 47 5.07 -8.72 -5.69
N ASP A 48 5.47 -9.96 -5.97
CA ASP A 48 5.77 -10.43 -7.32
C ASP A 48 4.52 -10.62 -8.19
N PHE A 49 3.44 -11.15 -7.62
CA PHE A 49 2.12 -11.25 -8.25
C PHE A 49 1.68 -9.87 -8.76
N TYR A 50 1.76 -8.87 -7.89
CA TYR A 50 1.42 -7.50 -8.20
C TYR A 50 2.38 -6.83 -9.19
N ARG A 51 3.69 -7.13 -9.14
CA ARG A 51 4.66 -6.69 -10.16
C ARG A 51 4.35 -7.25 -11.56
N LYS A 52 3.86 -8.49 -11.65
CA LYS A 52 3.51 -9.13 -12.93
C LYS A 52 2.16 -8.66 -13.46
N LYS A 53 1.13 -8.61 -12.61
CA LYS A 53 -0.25 -8.26 -13.00
C LYS A 53 -0.37 -6.87 -13.62
N TYR A 54 0.50 -5.94 -13.21
CA TYR A 54 0.46 -4.54 -13.67
C TYR A 54 1.80 -4.09 -14.28
N ARG A 55 2.45 -4.98 -15.03
CA ARG A 55 3.67 -4.68 -15.81
C ARG A 55 3.41 -3.70 -16.96
N HIS A 56 2.14 -3.45 -17.30
CA HIS A 56 1.73 -2.36 -18.17
C HIS A 56 1.72 -1.04 -17.39
N ASN A 57 2.47 -0.09 -17.91
CA ASN A 57 2.72 1.20 -17.30
C ASN A 57 1.48 2.08 -17.50
N ASP A 58 0.50 1.97 -16.62
CA ASP A 58 -0.41 3.09 -16.39
C ASP A 58 0.47 4.17 -15.78
N GLN A 59 0.99 5.05 -16.66
CA GLN A 59 1.64 6.27 -16.25
C GLN A 59 0.59 7.05 -15.46
N ILE A 60 0.66 6.92 -14.14
CA ILE A 60 -0.08 7.77 -13.23
C ILE A 60 0.45 9.18 -13.48
N SER A 61 -0.34 9.96 -14.20
CA SER A 61 -0.09 11.38 -14.40
C SER A 61 -0.19 12.04 -13.02
N LEU A 62 0.98 12.27 -12.44
CA LEU A 62 1.19 13.12 -11.26
C LEU A 62 1.06 14.61 -11.62
N ASP A 63 0.80 14.91 -12.89
CA ASP A 63 0.62 16.27 -13.41
C ASP A 63 -0.56 16.96 -12.74
N TYR A 64 -1.47 16.24 -12.06
CA TYR A 64 -2.50 16.87 -11.25
C TYR A 64 -1.93 17.64 -10.04
N PHE A 65 -0.89 17.13 -9.39
CA PHE A 65 -0.35 17.70 -8.14
C PHE A 65 0.86 18.62 -8.36
N PHE A 66 1.62 18.41 -9.45
CA PHE A 66 2.89 19.09 -9.70
C PHE A 66 2.89 19.78 -11.06
N ASP A 67 3.39 21.02 -11.10
CA ASP A 67 3.62 21.76 -12.34
C ASP A 67 4.84 21.23 -13.10
N GLU A 68 5.10 21.78 -14.29
CA GLU A 68 6.25 21.38 -15.12
C GLU A 68 7.61 21.63 -14.45
N SER A 69 7.66 22.47 -13.41
CA SER A 69 8.86 22.72 -12.59
C SER A 69 9.04 21.72 -11.44
N GLY A 70 8.03 20.87 -11.20
CA GLY A 70 7.97 19.97 -10.05
C GLY A 70 7.51 20.64 -8.75
N SER A 71 6.99 21.86 -8.84
CA SER A 71 6.39 22.61 -7.73
C SER A 71 4.90 22.30 -7.61
N TRP A 72 4.31 22.59 -6.46
CA TRP A 72 2.88 22.33 -6.21
C TRP A 72 2.00 23.17 -7.13
N LYS A 73 0.98 22.56 -7.75
CA LYS A 73 0.01 23.28 -8.58
C LYS A 73 -0.97 24.13 -7.78
N SER A 74 -1.29 23.72 -6.54
CA SER A 74 -2.16 24.48 -5.65
C SER A 74 -1.69 24.39 -4.20
N ASP A 75 -1.73 25.52 -3.50
CA ASP A 75 -1.55 25.60 -2.05
C ASP A 75 -2.83 25.15 -1.29
N ASP A 76 -3.93 24.87 -2.00
CA ASP A 76 -5.25 24.47 -1.46
C ASP A 76 -5.23 23.15 -0.68
N ILE A 77 -4.15 22.37 -0.76
CA ILE A 77 -3.96 21.14 0.02
C ILE A 77 -3.98 21.44 1.55
N LEU A 78 -3.95 22.71 1.96
CA LEU A 78 -3.89 23.17 3.35
C LEU A 78 -5.25 23.36 4.07
N TYR A 79 -6.41 23.08 3.48
CA TYR A 79 -7.68 23.16 4.23
C TYR A 79 -7.77 22.10 5.32
N GLU A 80 -7.70 22.50 6.59
CA GLU A 80 -7.91 21.57 7.71
C GLU A 80 -9.29 20.92 7.59
N TRP A 81 -9.32 19.59 7.65
CA TRP A 81 -10.58 18.88 7.84
C TRP A 81 -11.10 19.26 9.22
N ASN A 82 -12.38 19.61 9.32
CA ASN A 82 -12.99 19.85 10.63
C ASN A 82 -12.80 18.62 11.51
N GLU A 83 -12.43 18.83 12.77
CA GLU A 83 -12.26 17.74 13.74
C GLU A 83 -13.62 17.10 14.05
N GLU A 84 -14.06 16.17 13.20
CA GLU A 84 -15.16 15.27 13.51
C GLU A 84 -14.74 14.36 14.67
N GLN A 85 -15.34 14.59 15.84
CA GLN A 85 -15.14 13.75 17.02
C GLN A 85 -15.61 12.32 16.68
N ASN A 86 -14.72 11.35 16.86
CA ASN A 86 -14.94 9.91 16.63
C ASN A 86 -14.97 9.44 15.16
N LEU A 87 -14.37 10.18 14.22
CA LEU A 87 -14.25 9.74 12.81
C LEU A 87 -13.65 8.32 12.67
N LEU A 88 -12.71 7.96 13.55
CA LEU A 88 -12.09 6.63 13.58
C LEU A 88 -13.01 5.52 14.12
N ASP A 89 -14.13 5.85 14.74
CA ASP A 89 -15.14 4.87 15.19
C ASP A 89 -16.24 4.67 14.13
N ASP A 90 -16.27 5.51 13.09
CA ASP A 90 -17.26 5.44 12.02
C ASP A 90 -16.90 4.33 11.01
N LYS A 91 -17.79 3.33 10.91
CA LYS A 91 -17.64 2.20 9.99
C LYS A 91 -17.72 2.63 8.53
N GLU A 92 -18.52 3.64 8.20
CA GLU A 92 -18.66 4.15 6.84
C GLU A 92 -17.40 4.91 6.43
N PHE A 93 -16.77 5.64 7.37
CA PHE A 93 -15.45 6.23 7.14
C PHE A 93 -14.39 5.16 6.87
N HIS A 94 -14.39 4.05 7.62
CA HIS A 94 -13.44 2.94 7.36
C HIS A 94 -13.60 2.35 5.96
N VAL A 95 -14.83 2.25 5.46
CA VAL A 95 -15.09 1.79 4.08
C VAL A 95 -14.52 2.81 3.08
N ALA A 96 -14.81 4.10 3.24
CA ALA A 96 -14.29 5.14 2.36
C ALA A 96 -12.75 5.22 2.39
N LEU A 97 -12.14 5.06 3.56
CA LEU A 97 -10.69 5.00 3.73
C LEU A 97 -10.09 3.77 3.04
N GLU A 98 -10.73 2.60 3.17
CA GLU A 98 -10.29 1.38 2.50
C GLU A 98 -10.39 1.50 0.98
N GLU A 99 -11.47 2.07 0.46
CA GLU A 99 -11.63 2.36 -0.97
C GLU A 99 -10.53 3.31 -1.47
N CYS A 100 -10.23 4.38 -0.73
CA CYS A 100 -9.16 5.31 -1.06
C CYS A 100 -7.77 4.65 -1.00
N LEU A 101 -7.52 3.77 -0.03
CA LEU A 101 -6.30 2.96 0.05
C LEU A 101 -6.20 1.98 -1.11
N GLU A 102 -7.31 1.40 -1.54
CA GLU A 102 -7.35 0.50 -2.69
C GLU A 102 -7.17 1.23 -4.03
N GLY A 103 -7.57 2.51 -4.11
CA GLY A 103 -7.31 3.40 -5.24
C GLY A 103 -5.86 3.87 -5.39
N LEU A 104 -4.99 3.59 -4.40
CA LEU A 104 -3.57 3.92 -4.51
C LEU A 104 -2.86 3.07 -5.56
N PRO A 105 -1.88 3.66 -6.29
CA PRO A 105 -0.96 2.92 -7.12
C PRO A 105 -0.36 1.74 -6.38
N LEU A 106 -0.37 0.58 -7.02
CA LEU A 106 0.02 -0.67 -6.39
C LEU A 106 1.47 -0.68 -5.87
N LYS A 107 2.37 -0.04 -6.62
CA LYS A 107 3.77 0.18 -6.21
C LYS A 107 3.90 0.99 -4.92
N TRP A 108 2.85 1.74 -4.55
CA TRP A 108 2.79 2.56 -3.35
C TRP A 108 2.00 1.88 -2.23
N LYS A 109 0.91 1.20 -2.58
CA LYS A 109 0.01 0.50 -1.65
C LYS A 109 0.76 -0.44 -0.70
N ILE A 110 1.65 -1.29 -1.23
CA ILE A 110 2.42 -2.23 -0.40
C ILE A 110 3.34 -1.50 0.59
N PRO A 111 4.26 -0.60 0.17
CA PRO A 111 5.06 0.19 1.11
C PRO A 111 4.24 0.98 2.14
N VAL A 112 3.10 1.56 1.74
CA VAL A 112 2.21 2.33 2.61
C VAL A 112 1.57 1.44 3.67
N LYS A 113 1.01 0.28 3.30
CA LYS A 113 0.43 -0.67 4.24
C LYS A 113 1.49 -1.19 5.21
N LEU A 114 2.68 -1.56 4.72
CA LEU A 114 3.78 -2.04 5.57
C LEU A 114 4.25 -0.97 6.57
N TYR A 115 4.32 0.30 6.15
CA TYR A 115 4.82 1.37 6.99
C TYR A 115 3.78 1.89 7.99
N TYR A 116 2.57 2.20 7.54
CA TYR A 116 1.55 2.83 8.37
C TYR A 116 0.65 1.84 9.12
N LEU A 117 0.34 0.68 8.52
CA LEU A 117 -0.59 -0.29 9.13
C LEU A 117 0.14 -1.40 9.89
N GLU A 118 1.28 -1.87 9.37
CA GLU A 118 2.12 -2.85 10.07
C GLU A 118 3.22 -2.19 10.94
N GLU A 119 3.29 -0.86 10.99
CA GLU A 119 4.27 -0.07 11.77
C GLU A 119 5.74 -0.49 11.57
N LYS A 120 6.07 -1.01 10.38
CA LYS A 120 7.44 -1.46 10.11
C LYS A 120 8.39 -0.29 9.91
N LYS A 121 9.61 -0.47 10.42
CA LYS A 121 10.71 0.47 10.18
C LYS A 121 11.01 0.56 8.68
N ALA A 122 11.29 1.78 8.21
CA ALA A 122 11.62 2.07 6.81
C ALA A 122 12.67 1.13 6.20
N ALA A 123 13.71 0.75 6.97
CA ALA A 123 14.73 -0.19 6.51
C ALA A 123 14.17 -1.57 6.14
N ILE A 124 13.22 -2.09 6.92
CA ILE A 124 12.56 -3.37 6.67
C ILE A 124 11.63 -3.25 5.47
N VAL A 125 10.87 -2.16 5.37
CA VAL A 125 9.98 -1.89 4.23
C VAL A 125 10.80 -1.85 2.92
N CYS A 126 11.91 -1.11 2.90
CA CYS A 126 12.82 -1.06 1.76
C CYS A 126 13.38 -2.43 1.39
N GLN A 127 13.79 -3.23 2.38
CA GLN A 127 14.31 -4.58 2.17
C GLN A 127 13.25 -5.52 1.57
N GLU A 128 12.02 -5.49 2.08
CA GLU A 128 10.94 -6.36 1.61
C GLU A 128 10.40 -5.95 0.23
N THR A 129 10.35 -4.65 -0.05
CA THR A 129 9.77 -4.13 -1.31
C THR A 129 10.79 -3.95 -2.43
N GLY A 130 12.09 -3.92 -2.10
CA GLY A 130 13.19 -3.72 -3.06
C GLY A 130 13.36 -2.27 -3.53
N ILE A 131 12.87 -1.29 -2.77
CA ILE A 131 12.97 0.14 -3.11
C ILE A 131 14.00 0.86 -2.22
N THR A 132 14.58 1.94 -2.73
CA THR A 132 15.48 2.79 -1.93
C THR A 132 14.69 3.58 -0.88
N THR A 133 15.38 3.98 0.19
CA THR A 133 14.78 4.81 1.25
C THR A 133 14.27 6.15 0.70
N THR A 134 15.00 6.77 -0.23
CA THR A 134 14.55 7.99 -0.92
C THR A 134 13.26 7.77 -1.71
N ASN A 135 13.13 6.62 -2.38
CA ASN A 135 11.90 6.27 -3.10
C ASN A 135 10.75 6.02 -2.12
N LEU A 136 10.98 5.33 -1.00
CA LEU A 136 9.98 5.12 0.04
C LEU A 136 9.41 6.44 0.56
N TRP A 137 10.25 7.43 0.89
CA TRP A 137 9.75 8.74 1.35
C TRP A 137 8.89 9.45 0.31
N LYS A 138 9.33 9.43 -0.97
CA LYS A 138 8.54 9.98 -2.08
C LYS A 138 7.19 9.27 -2.22
N ILE A 139 7.18 7.95 -2.07
CA ILE A 139 5.96 7.14 -2.09
C ILE A 139 5.03 7.53 -0.95
N LEU A 140 5.50 7.53 0.31
CA LEU A 140 4.69 7.85 1.48
C LEU A 140 4.09 9.27 1.38
N GLN A 141 4.90 10.24 0.93
CA GLN A 141 4.42 11.60 0.71
C GLN A 141 3.34 11.65 -0.38
N ARG A 142 3.56 11.03 -1.53
CA ARG A 142 2.58 11.03 -2.64
C ARG A 142 1.29 10.31 -2.27
N SER A 143 1.38 9.19 -1.56
CA SER A 143 0.23 8.44 -1.09
C SER A 143 -0.63 9.25 -0.12
N ARG A 144 -0.02 10.00 0.81
CA ARG A 144 -0.79 10.89 1.71
C ARG A 144 -1.61 11.93 0.94
N LEU A 145 -1.06 12.50 -0.12
CA LEU A 145 -1.75 13.52 -0.92
C LEU A 145 -2.91 12.93 -1.71
N GLN A 146 -2.68 11.76 -2.30
CA GLN A 146 -3.72 11.07 -3.04
C GLN A 146 -4.84 10.58 -2.12
N LEU A 147 -4.50 10.07 -0.93
CA LEU A 147 -5.50 9.70 0.08
C LEU A 147 -6.30 10.91 0.54
N ARG A 148 -5.64 12.06 0.75
CA ARG A 148 -6.31 13.30 1.12
C ARG A 148 -7.30 13.75 0.06
N ALA A 149 -6.87 13.88 -1.19
CA ALA A 149 -7.75 14.25 -2.30
C ALA A 149 -8.90 13.25 -2.51
N CYS A 150 -8.64 11.96 -2.28
CA CYS A 150 -9.68 10.93 -2.36
C CYS A 150 -10.72 11.09 -1.24
N LEU A 151 -10.28 11.26 0.01
CA LEU A 151 -11.17 11.44 1.16
C LEU A 151 -11.93 12.77 1.10
N GLU A 152 -11.31 13.81 0.57
CA GLU A 152 -11.98 15.09 0.33
C GLU A 152 -13.17 14.95 -0.62
N ASN A 153 -13.00 14.21 -1.72
CA ASN A 153 -14.08 14.00 -2.70
C ASN A 153 -15.13 12.96 -2.26
N ASN A 154 -14.71 11.89 -1.58
CA ASN A 154 -15.58 10.76 -1.27
C ASN A 154 -16.23 10.82 0.12
N TRP A 155 -15.66 11.60 1.05
CA TRP A 155 -16.18 11.73 2.41
C TRP A 155 -16.53 13.18 2.76
N PHE A 156 -15.54 14.07 2.79
CA PHE A 156 -15.73 15.42 3.36
C PHE A 156 -16.59 16.35 2.50
N ASN A 157 -16.53 16.26 1.17
CA ASN A 157 -17.42 17.03 0.28
C ASN A 157 -18.82 16.42 0.17
N THR A 158 -19.01 15.16 0.55
CA THR A 158 -20.30 14.46 0.47
C THR A 158 -21.21 14.78 1.67
N GLN A 159 -20.63 15.28 2.77
CA GLN A 159 -21.34 15.64 4.01
C GLN A 159 -21.80 17.12 4.05
N ASN A 160 -21.63 17.86 2.94
CA ASN A 160 -21.93 19.30 2.83
C ASN A 160 -23.12 19.58 1.89
#